data_AF-A0A0V0HIV0-F1
#
_entry.id   AF-A0A0V0HIV0-F1
#
_cell.length_a   1.000
_cell.length_b   1.000
_cell.length_c   1.000
_cell.angle_alpha   90.00
_cell.angle_beta   90.00
_cell.angle_gamma   90.00
#
_symmetry.space_group_name_H-M   'P 1'
#
loop_
_entity.id
_entity.type
_entity.pdbx_description
1 polymer ?
#
loop_
_entity_poly.entity_id
_entity_poly.type
_entity_poly.pdbx_seq_one_letter_code
_entity_poly.pdbx_strand_id
1 'polypeptide(L)'
;MEFETHAPSCFDLSSQSPINSFLDTNFANGRECQWPVSTGDVIPADTPTKHHAKAAMTVQKVYRSYRTRRMLADSALVAEELWWQAIDYARLNHSTISFFNVPQPETAVSRWNRITLNASKVGKGLSRDGKAQKLAFQHWIEAIDPRHRYGHNLHMYYKEWCKTDAGQPFFFW
;
A
#
# COMPACT_ATOMS: atom_id res chain seq x y z
N MET A 1 13.98 -11.92 33.60
CA MET A 1 14.73 -11.29 32.49
C MET A 1 13.72 -11.13 31.36
N GLU A 2 12.96 -10.04 31.42
CA GLU A 2 11.85 -9.77 30.51
C GLU A 2 12.42 -9.14 29.23
N PHE A 3 12.08 -9.71 28.08
CA PHE A 3 12.45 -9.17 26.77
C PHE A 3 11.30 -8.29 26.29
N GLU A 4 11.43 -6.97 26.45
CA GLU A 4 10.59 -6.01 25.76
C GLU A 4 10.92 -6.04 24.26
N THR A 5 9.96 -6.48 23.45
CA THR A 5 10.04 -6.42 22.00
C THR A 5 9.40 -5.14 21.51
N HIS A 6 10.21 -4.13 21.20
CA HIS A 6 9.77 -2.96 20.44
C HIS A 6 9.61 -3.34 18.96
N ALA A 7 8.37 -3.48 18.50
CA ALA A 7 8.06 -3.49 17.08
C ALA A 7 8.14 -2.05 16.53
N PRO A 8 8.92 -1.77 15.47
CA PRO A 8 8.89 -0.46 14.85
C PRO A 8 7.56 -0.30 14.10
N SER A 9 6.68 0.53 14.66
CA SER A 9 5.50 1.06 13.96
C SER A 9 6.00 1.87 12.76
N CYS A 10 5.71 1.42 11.55
CA CYS A 10 5.99 2.16 10.30
C CYS A 10 5.06 3.38 10.11
N PHE A 11 4.18 3.68 11.07
CA PHE A 11 3.34 4.87 11.06
C PHE A 11 3.93 5.92 12.00
N ASP A 12 4.92 6.64 11.48
CA ASP A 12 5.38 7.88 12.09
C ASP A 12 4.43 9.02 11.71
N LEU A 13 3.39 9.22 12.51
CA LEU A 13 2.51 10.39 12.45
C LEU A 13 3.24 11.70 12.84
N SER A 14 4.53 11.64 13.17
CA SER A 14 5.38 12.80 13.48
C SER A 14 5.93 13.50 12.24
N SER A 15 5.68 12.98 11.04
CA SER A 15 5.90 13.75 9.81
C SER A 15 4.90 14.91 9.80
N GLN A 16 5.30 16.02 10.42
CA GLN A 16 4.73 17.32 10.14
C GLN A 16 4.81 17.51 8.64
N SER A 17 3.69 17.23 7.99
CA SER A 17 3.48 17.52 6.59
C SER A 17 3.83 19.00 6.41
N PRO A 18 4.47 19.42 5.31
CA PRO A 18 4.80 20.83 5.06
C PRO A 18 3.54 21.69 4.77
N ILE A 19 2.38 21.28 5.31
CA ILE A 19 1.03 21.74 5.02
C ILE A 19 0.59 22.80 6.04
N ASN A 20 1.19 22.85 7.24
CA ASN A 20 0.84 23.86 8.24
C ASN A 20 1.41 25.26 7.91
N SER A 21 2.36 25.39 6.97
CA SER A 21 2.94 26.69 6.61
C SER A 21 2.11 27.49 5.60
N PHE A 22 1.05 26.92 5.01
CA PHE A 22 0.28 27.61 3.96
C PHE A 22 -1.03 28.24 4.44
N LEU A 23 -1.42 28.00 5.70
CA LEU A 23 -2.60 28.66 6.31
C LEU A 23 -2.25 29.88 7.16
N ASP A 24 -0.98 30.08 7.52
CA ASP A 24 -0.51 31.21 8.32
C ASP A 24 0.13 32.33 7.48
N THR A 25 -0.32 32.53 6.25
CA THR A 25 -0.07 33.82 5.59
C THR A 25 -1.08 34.82 6.11
N ASN A 26 -0.76 35.40 7.28
CA ASN A 26 -1.25 36.71 7.68
C ASN A 26 -1.09 37.66 6.49
N PHE A 27 -2.18 37.91 5.75
CA PHE A 27 -2.25 38.93 4.71
C PHE A 27 -2.39 40.31 5.38
N ALA A 28 -1.43 40.63 6.24
CA ALA A 28 -1.14 41.98 6.70
C ALA A 28 0.13 42.43 5.98
N ASN A 29 0.02 42.64 4.67
CA ASN A 29 0.96 43.48 3.92
C ASN A 29 0.32 43.79 2.57
N GLY A 30 -0.25 45.01 2.48
CA GLY A 30 -0.71 45.59 1.24
C GLY A 30 0.47 45.76 0.28
N ARG A 31 0.55 44.89 -0.71
CA ARG A 31 1.23 45.23 -1.97
C ARG A 31 0.16 45.61 -2.95
N GLU A 32 -0.01 46.92 -3.05
CA GLU A 32 -0.80 47.59 -4.08
C GLU A 32 -0.27 47.16 -5.46
N CYS A 33 -1.12 46.52 -6.26
CA CYS A 33 -0.83 46.28 -7.66
C CYS A 33 -0.98 47.63 -8.38
N GLN A 34 0.15 48.31 -8.59
CA GLN A 34 0.18 49.56 -9.34
C GLN A 34 -0.04 49.24 -10.83
N TRP A 35 -1.27 49.47 -11.31
CA TRP A 35 -1.54 49.54 -12.74
C TRP A 35 -1.12 50.92 -13.27
N PRO A 36 -0.58 51.02 -14.51
CA PRO A 36 -0.12 52.31 -15.03
C PRO A 36 -1.32 53.23 -15.26
N VAL A 37 -1.29 54.38 -14.58
CA VAL A 37 -2.33 55.41 -14.65
C VAL A 37 -2.33 56.01 -16.05
N SER A 38 -3.39 55.71 -16.82
CA SER A 38 -3.72 56.46 -18.03
C SER A 38 -4.51 57.70 -17.63
N THR A 39 -4.00 58.85 -18.05
CA THR A 39 -4.53 60.19 -17.83
C THR A 39 -5.87 60.42 -18.52
N GLY A 40 -6.80 61.05 -17.80
CA GLY A 40 -7.92 61.81 -18.37
C GLY A 40 -9.20 61.02 -18.61
N ASP A 41 -10.06 60.94 -17.60
CA ASP A 41 -11.47 61.38 -17.65
C ASP A 41 -12.20 60.94 -16.37
N VAL A 42 -13.00 61.84 -15.82
CA VAL A 42 -13.75 61.65 -14.57
C VAL A 42 -14.86 60.62 -14.81
N ILE A 43 -14.59 59.36 -14.47
CA ILE A 43 -15.57 58.27 -14.41
C ILE A 43 -16.00 58.09 -12.94
N PRO A 44 -17.31 57.97 -12.62
CA PRO A 44 -17.78 57.78 -11.24
C PRO A 44 -17.21 56.47 -10.66
N ALA A 45 -16.24 56.62 -9.77
CA ALA A 45 -15.63 55.53 -9.02
C ALA A 45 -16.59 55.09 -7.91
N ASP A 46 -17.03 53.82 -7.91
CA ASP A 46 -17.15 52.97 -6.71
C ASP A 46 -17.97 51.67 -6.87
N THR A 47 -18.49 51.37 -8.05
CA THR A 47 -19.37 50.19 -8.24
C THR A 47 -18.74 48.98 -8.96
N PRO A 48 -17.76 49.07 -9.88
CA PRO A 48 -17.25 47.88 -10.60
C PRO A 48 -16.44 46.91 -9.73
N THR A 49 -15.64 47.43 -8.79
CA THR A 49 -14.64 46.66 -8.03
C THR A 49 -15.23 45.67 -7.03
N LYS A 50 -16.34 46.03 -6.35
CA LYS A 50 -17.04 45.15 -5.41
C LYS A 50 -17.69 43.94 -6.10
N HIS A 51 -18.24 44.16 -7.31
CA HIS A 51 -18.80 43.08 -8.12
C HIS A 51 -17.71 42.12 -8.63
N HIS A 52 -16.58 42.65 -9.09
CA HIS A 52 -15.43 41.82 -9.49
C HIS A 52 -14.82 41.05 -8.31
N ALA A 53 -14.70 41.68 -7.13
CA ALA A 53 -14.21 41.01 -5.92
C ALA A 53 -15.15 39.88 -5.47
N LYS A 54 -16.46 40.12 -5.46
CA LYS A 54 -17.48 39.10 -5.12
C LYS A 54 -17.47 37.93 -6.12
N ALA A 55 -17.31 38.22 -7.42
CA ALA A 55 -17.18 37.20 -8.44
C ALA A 55 -15.89 36.37 -8.24
N ALA A 56 -14.76 37.03 -7.99
CA ALA A 56 -13.48 36.38 -7.73
C ALA A 56 -13.54 35.46 -6.50
N MET A 57 -14.15 35.92 -5.40
CA MET A 57 -14.35 35.09 -4.20
C MET A 57 -15.21 33.85 -4.47
N THR A 58 -16.22 33.99 -5.33
CA THR A 58 -17.08 32.86 -5.72
C THR A 58 -16.28 31.81 -6.48
N VAL A 59 -15.46 32.23 -7.46
CA VAL A 59 -14.57 31.32 -8.21
C VAL A 59 -13.56 30.64 -7.29
N GLN A 60 -12.91 31.39 -6.40
CA GLN A 60 -11.95 30.85 -5.45
C GLN A 60 -12.58 29.82 -4.52
N LYS A 61 -13.78 30.10 -4.00
CA LYS A 61 -14.52 29.17 -3.12
C LYS A 61 -14.90 27.89 -3.85
N VAL A 62 -15.42 28.00 -5.07
CA VAL A 62 -15.74 26.85 -5.92
C VAL A 62 -14.48 26.02 -6.18
N TYR A 63 -13.38 26.66 -6.55
CA TYR A 63 -12.11 25.97 -6.82
C TYR A 63 -11.53 25.28 -5.58
N ARG A 64 -11.54 25.94 -4.41
CA ARG A 64 -11.10 25.33 -3.14
C ARG A 64 -11.92 24.08 -2.82
N SER A 65 -13.25 24.17 -2.94
CA SER A 65 -14.14 23.02 -2.72
C SER A 65 -13.90 21.88 -3.71
N TYR A 66 -13.64 22.21 -4.98
CA TYR A 66 -13.30 21.25 -6.02
C TYR A 66 -11.99 20.52 -5.70
N ARG A 67 -10.94 21.27 -5.31
CA ARG A 67 -9.65 20.70 -4.89
C ARG A 67 -9.82 19.69 -3.77
N THR A 68 -10.56 20.02 -2.71
CA THR A 68 -10.81 19.09 -1.59
C THR A 68 -11.54 17.84 -2.06
N ARG A 69 -12.60 17.97 -2.86
CA ARG A 69 -13.32 16.80 -3.40
C ARG A 69 -12.41 15.92 -4.26
N ARG A 70 -11.56 16.53 -5.10
CA ARG A 70 -10.63 15.77 -5.95
C ARG A 70 -9.58 15.03 -5.12
N MET A 71 -9.02 15.69 -4.10
CA MET A 71 -8.07 15.05 -3.18
C MET A 71 -8.71 13.89 -2.42
N LEU A 72 -9.93 14.05 -1.90
CA LEU A 72 -10.66 12.95 -1.23
C LEU A 72 -10.90 11.78 -2.18
N ALA A 73 -11.25 12.04 -3.44
CA ALA A 73 -11.41 10.98 -4.44
C ALA A 73 -10.09 10.26 -4.72
N ASP A 74 -8.98 10.99 -4.88
CA ASP A 74 -7.67 10.38 -5.09
C ASP A 74 -7.24 9.54 -3.87
N SER A 75 -7.49 10.01 -2.65
CA SER A 75 -7.26 9.24 -1.43
C SER A 75 -8.15 7.99 -1.33
N ALA A 76 -9.41 8.07 -1.75
CA ALA A 76 -10.32 6.93 -1.73
C ALA A 76 -9.88 5.82 -2.70
N LEU A 77 -9.38 6.17 -3.88
CA LEU A 77 -8.82 5.20 -4.84
C LEU A 77 -7.60 4.47 -4.26
N VAL A 78 -6.68 5.21 -3.62
CA VAL A 78 -5.52 4.61 -2.96
C VAL A 78 -5.95 3.71 -1.80
N ALA A 79 -6.93 4.15 -1.00
CA ALA A 79 -7.45 3.35 0.09
C ALA A 79 -8.05 2.03 -0.42
N GLU A 80 -8.81 2.06 -1.51
CA GLU A 80 -9.41 0.84 -2.11
C GLU A 80 -8.34 -0.19 -2.50
N GLU A 81 -7.29 0.23 -3.21
CA GLU A 81 -6.17 -0.66 -3.58
C GLU A 81 -5.48 -1.25 -2.33
N LEU A 82 -5.20 -0.41 -1.33
CA LEU A 82 -4.53 -0.83 -0.10
C LEU A 82 -5.41 -1.78 0.75
N TRP A 83 -6.72 -1.59 0.76
CA TRP A 83 -7.65 -2.45 1.49
C TRP A 83 -7.67 -3.87 0.93
N TRP A 84 -7.69 -4.03 -0.39
CA TRP A 84 -7.61 -5.37 -1.00
C TRP A 84 -6.27 -6.05 -0.71
N GLN A 85 -5.16 -5.30 -0.77
CA GLN A 85 -3.84 -5.83 -0.38
C GLN A 85 -3.80 -6.27 1.09
N ALA A 86 -4.44 -5.52 2.00
CA ALA A 86 -4.54 -5.88 3.41
C ALA A 86 -5.38 -7.14 3.63
N ILE A 87 -6.51 -7.29 2.91
CA ILE A 87 -7.35 -8.49 2.96
C ILE A 87 -6.61 -9.71 2.43
N ASP A 88 -5.92 -9.58 1.28
CA ASP A 88 -5.12 -10.65 0.70
C ASP A 88 -4.00 -11.09 1.66
N TYR A 89 -3.32 -10.12 2.28
CA TYR A 89 -2.31 -10.37 3.29
C TYR A 89 -2.87 -11.11 4.52
N ALA A 90 -4.01 -10.65 5.05
CA ALA A 90 -4.67 -11.28 6.20
C ALA A 90 -5.11 -12.73 5.88
N ARG A 91 -5.73 -12.94 4.71
CA ARG A 91 -6.14 -14.27 4.22
C ARG A 91 -4.94 -15.20 4.10
N LEU A 92 -3.84 -14.72 3.55
CA LEU A 92 -2.61 -15.48 3.38
C LEU A 92 -1.90 -15.81 4.70
N ASN A 93 -1.89 -14.90 5.67
CA ASN A 93 -1.36 -15.19 7.00
C ASN A 93 -2.20 -16.24 7.72
N HIS A 94 -3.53 -16.16 7.60
CA HIS A 94 -4.42 -17.16 8.16
C HIS A 94 -4.14 -18.55 7.55
N SER A 95 -3.92 -18.64 6.22
CA SER A 95 -3.61 -19.90 5.55
C SER A 95 -2.19 -20.42 5.87
N THR A 96 -1.25 -19.57 6.26
CA THR A 96 0.16 -19.99 6.48
C THR A 96 0.50 -20.23 7.96
N ILE A 97 -0.14 -19.54 8.90
CA ILE A 97 0.23 -19.57 10.33
C ILE A 97 -0.90 -20.12 11.18
N SER A 98 -2.11 -19.55 11.05
CA SER A 98 -3.23 -19.87 11.95
C SER A 98 -3.77 -21.29 11.76
N PHE A 99 -3.64 -21.88 10.56
CA PHE A 99 -4.08 -23.25 10.28
C PHE A 99 -3.53 -24.29 11.27
N PHE A 100 -2.29 -24.13 11.74
CA PHE A 100 -1.66 -25.11 12.62
C PHE A 100 -2.27 -25.20 14.03
N ASN A 101 -3.04 -24.19 14.44
CA ASN A 101 -3.65 -24.13 15.77
C ASN A 101 -5.07 -24.73 15.81
N VAL A 102 -5.58 -25.22 14.67
CA VAL A 102 -6.90 -25.83 14.59
C VAL A 102 -6.78 -27.34 14.90
N PRO A 103 -7.48 -27.86 15.92
CA PRO A 103 -7.34 -29.25 16.33
C PRO A 103 -7.98 -30.25 15.34
N GLN A 104 -8.85 -29.79 14.42
CA GLN A 104 -9.47 -30.64 13.41
C GLN A 104 -8.60 -30.80 12.16
N PRO A 105 -8.55 -32.02 11.59
CA PRO A 105 -7.87 -32.27 10.33
C PRO A 105 -8.56 -31.52 9.17
N GLU A 106 -7.74 -30.91 8.33
CA GLU A 106 -8.21 -30.13 7.18
C GLU A 106 -8.87 -30.99 6.10
N THR A 107 -9.96 -30.50 5.51
CA THR A 107 -10.53 -31.11 4.31
C THR A 107 -9.57 -30.99 3.12
N ALA A 108 -9.68 -31.90 2.15
CA ALA A 108 -8.84 -31.83 0.94
C ALA A 108 -8.99 -30.49 0.21
N VAL A 109 -10.20 -29.93 0.17
CA VAL A 109 -10.48 -28.62 -0.44
C VAL A 109 -9.73 -27.49 0.27
N SER A 110 -9.72 -27.47 1.60
CA SER A 110 -8.96 -26.46 2.36
C SER A 110 -7.46 -26.55 2.11
N ARG A 111 -6.92 -27.79 2.06
CA ARG A 111 -5.51 -28.01 1.72
C ARG A 111 -5.16 -27.45 0.34
N TRP A 112 -5.97 -27.75 -0.67
CA TRP A 112 -5.76 -27.24 -2.03
C TRP A 112 -5.87 -25.73 -2.10
N ASN A 113 -6.90 -25.13 -1.49
CA ASN A 113 -7.06 -23.68 -1.44
C ASN A 113 -5.83 -22.99 -0.81
N ARG A 114 -5.28 -23.56 0.27
CA ARG A 114 -4.07 -23.06 0.93
C ARG A 114 -2.84 -23.15 0.02
N ILE A 115 -2.61 -24.29 -0.61
CA ILE A 115 -1.46 -24.46 -1.52
C ILE A 115 -1.56 -23.49 -2.71
N THR A 116 -2.76 -23.34 -3.30
CA THR A 116 -2.97 -22.38 -4.40
C THR A 116 -2.69 -20.94 -3.97
N LEU A 117 -3.14 -20.55 -2.78
CA LEU A 117 -2.91 -19.20 -2.26
C LEU A 117 -1.42 -18.96 -2.01
N ASN A 118 -0.72 -19.90 -1.38
CA ASN A 118 0.72 -19.80 -1.14
C ASN A 118 1.51 -19.77 -2.46
N ALA A 119 1.14 -20.60 -3.44
CA ALA A 119 1.76 -20.62 -4.76
C ALA A 119 1.58 -19.28 -5.50
N SER A 120 0.41 -18.64 -5.41
CA SER A 120 0.18 -17.32 -6.02
C SER A 120 1.07 -16.22 -5.43
N LYS A 121 1.39 -16.29 -4.13
CA LYS A 121 2.33 -15.38 -3.46
C LYS A 121 3.75 -15.57 -4.00
N VAL A 122 4.22 -16.81 -4.04
CA VAL A 122 5.58 -17.15 -4.47
C VAL A 122 5.75 -16.92 -5.96
N GLY A 123 4.71 -17.12 -6.77
CA GLY A 123 4.73 -16.91 -8.21
C GLY A 123 4.77 -15.44 -8.63
N LYS A 124 4.43 -14.49 -7.75
CA LYS A 124 4.35 -13.06 -8.10
C LYS A 124 5.75 -12.51 -8.39
N GLY A 125 6.06 -12.32 -9.68
CA GLY A 125 7.35 -11.80 -10.16
C GLY A 125 8.35 -12.86 -10.62
N LEU A 126 8.08 -14.15 -10.39
CA LEU A 126 8.95 -15.26 -10.83
C LEU A 126 9.11 -15.34 -12.34
N SER A 127 8.10 -14.92 -13.10
CA SER A 127 8.14 -14.92 -14.57
C SER A 127 9.06 -13.85 -15.16
N ARG A 128 9.48 -12.86 -14.37
CA ARG A 128 10.27 -11.71 -14.84
C ARG A 128 11.74 -11.78 -14.43
N ASP A 129 12.08 -12.55 -13.40
CA ASP A 129 13.44 -12.63 -12.86
C ASP A 129 13.89 -14.09 -12.67
N GLY A 130 14.89 -14.50 -13.46
CA GLY A 130 15.50 -15.82 -13.37
C GLY A 130 16.21 -16.10 -12.03
N LYS A 131 16.71 -15.05 -11.35
CA LYS A 131 17.29 -15.20 -9.99
C LYS A 131 16.19 -15.49 -8.98
N ALA A 132 15.06 -14.80 -9.06
CA ALA A 132 13.89 -15.06 -8.23
C ALA A 132 13.34 -16.47 -8.46
N GLN A 133 13.28 -16.93 -9.72
CA GLN A 133 12.90 -18.30 -10.05
C GLN A 133 13.83 -19.34 -9.40
N LYS A 134 15.16 -19.14 -9.50
CA LYS A 134 16.14 -20.03 -8.87
C LYS A 134 16.00 -20.05 -7.35
N LEU A 135 15.82 -18.89 -6.71
CA LEU A 135 15.61 -18.78 -5.27
C LEU A 135 14.33 -19.47 -4.81
N ALA A 136 13.25 -19.32 -5.56
CA ALA A 136 11.97 -19.98 -5.27
C ALA A 136 12.10 -21.50 -5.30
N PHE A 137 12.83 -22.08 -6.26
CA PHE A 137 13.06 -23.53 -6.28
C PHE A 137 13.99 -24.03 -5.18
N GLN A 138 14.92 -23.21 -4.73
CA GLN A 138 15.80 -23.56 -3.61
C GLN A 138 15.05 -23.54 -2.27
N HIS A 139 14.21 -22.53 -2.04
CA HIS A 139 13.52 -22.30 -0.78
C HIS A 139 12.02 -22.58 -0.87
N TRP A 140 11.61 -23.46 -1.78
CA TRP A 140 10.20 -23.68 -2.10
C TRP A 140 9.38 -24.13 -0.89
N ILE A 141 9.98 -24.94 -0.01
CA ILE A 141 9.30 -25.42 1.22
C ILE A 141 9.14 -24.28 2.23
N GLU A 142 10.16 -23.44 2.43
CA GLU A 142 10.08 -22.24 3.30
C GLU A 142 9.00 -21.28 2.82
N ALA A 143 8.80 -21.22 1.50
CA ALA A 143 7.84 -20.35 0.87
C ALA A 143 6.39 -20.86 1.01
N ILE A 144 6.19 -22.17 1.13
CA ILE A 144 4.87 -22.82 1.29
C ILE A 144 4.52 -23.04 2.78
N ASP A 145 5.53 -23.34 3.62
CA ASP A 145 5.39 -23.57 5.05
C ASP A 145 6.44 -22.76 5.84
N PRO A 146 6.03 -21.69 6.54
CA PRO A 146 6.94 -20.86 7.33
C PRO A 146 7.66 -21.59 8.48
N ARG A 147 7.16 -22.76 8.91
CA ARG A 147 7.78 -23.55 9.98
C ARG A 147 9.03 -24.28 9.52
N HIS A 148 9.16 -24.47 8.22
CA HIS A 148 10.21 -25.29 7.65
C HIS A 148 11.47 -24.47 7.38
N ARG A 149 12.36 -24.28 8.36
CA ARG A 149 13.55 -23.39 8.27
C ARG A 149 14.74 -23.92 7.44
N TYR A 150 14.63 -25.10 6.84
CA TYR A 150 15.75 -25.75 6.14
C TYR A 150 15.35 -26.27 4.75
N GLY A 151 14.53 -25.52 4.03
CA GLY A 151 14.06 -25.89 2.68
C GLY A 151 15.21 -26.04 1.70
N HIS A 152 16.21 -25.17 1.79
CA HIS A 152 17.40 -25.21 0.93
C HIS A 152 18.14 -26.56 0.99
N ASN A 153 18.32 -27.09 2.20
CA ASN A 153 19.03 -28.35 2.41
C ASN A 153 18.18 -29.55 1.96
N LEU A 154 16.85 -29.48 2.12
CA LEU A 154 15.95 -30.55 1.68
C LEU A 154 15.85 -30.67 0.16
N HIS A 155 16.16 -29.62 -0.59
CA HIS A 155 16.11 -29.66 -2.06
C HIS A 155 17.04 -30.74 -2.66
N MET A 156 18.16 -31.05 -2.00
CA MET A 156 19.06 -32.12 -2.44
C MET A 156 18.40 -33.50 -2.33
N TYR A 157 17.77 -33.80 -1.18
CA TYR A 157 17.05 -35.05 -0.96
C TYR A 157 15.82 -35.18 -1.86
N TYR A 158 15.12 -34.06 -2.12
CA TYR A 158 13.98 -34.05 -3.03
C TYR A 158 14.36 -34.52 -4.43
N LYS A 159 15.51 -34.09 -4.96
CA LYS A 159 16.00 -34.56 -6.25
C LYS A 159 16.30 -36.05 -6.27
N GLU A 160 16.76 -36.60 -5.16
CA GLU A 160 17.08 -38.02 -5.06
C GLU A 160 15.80 -38.86 -4.94
N TRP A 161 14.84 -38.40 -4.13
CA TRP A 161 13.50 -38.97 -4.08
C TRP A 161 12.79 -38.97 -5.44
N CYS A 162 12.92 -37.91 -6.25
CA CYS A 162 12.33 -37.90 -7.60
C CYS A 162 12.90 -38.97 -8.55
N LYS A 163 14.08 -39.51 -8.26
CA LYS A 163 14.70 -40.59 -9.06
C LYS A 163 14.31 -41.97 -8.57
N THR A 164 13.79 -42.10 -7.34
CA THR A 164 13.41 -43.38 -6.76
C THR A 164 11.93 -43.66 -7.01
N ASP A 165 11.59 -44.92 -7.28
CA ASP A 165 10.20 -45.37 -7.40
C ASP A 165 9.68 -45.82 -6.01
N ALA A 166 9.79 -44.93 -5.03
CA ALA A 166 9.58 -45.28 -3.62
C ALA A 166 8.10 -45.50 -3.27
N GLY A 167 7.15 -45.08 -4.12
CA GLY A 167 5.70 -45.12 -3.87
C GLY A 167 5.21 -44.30 -2.66
N GLN A 168 6.12 -43.73 -1.87
CA GLN A 168 5.87 -42.96 -0.67
C GLN A 168 6.05 -41.46 -0.93
N PRO A 169 5.27 -40.58 -0.25
CA PRO A 169 5.46 -39.14 -0.35
C PRO A 169 6.84 -38.73 0.20
N PHE A 170 7.44 -37.68 -0.38
CA PHE A 170 8.79 -37.20 -0.04
C PHE A 170 9.11 -37.08 1.46
N PHE A 171 8.17 -36.59 2.28
CA PHE A 171 8.40 -36.42 3.72
C PHE A 171 8.41 -37.73 4.52
N PHE A 172 8.11 -38.86 3.87
CA PHE A 172 8.10 -40.20 4.45
C PHE A 172 9.08 -41.16 3.75
N TRP A 173 9.85 -40.66 2.78
CA TRP A 173 10.91 -41.40 2.10
C TRP A 173 12.16 -41.51 2.96
#